data_AF-A0A934BN78-F1
#
_entry.id   AF-A0A934BN78-F1
#
_cell.length_a   1.000
_cell.length_b   1.000
_cell.length_c   1.000
_cell.angle_alpha   90.00
_cell.angle_beta   90.00
_cell.angle_gamma   90.00
#
_symmetry.space_group_name_H-M   'P 1'
#
loop_
_entity.id
_entity.type
_entity.pdbx_description
1 polymer ?
#
loop_
_entity_poly.entity_id
_entity_poly.type
_entity_poly.pdbx_seq_one_letter_code
_entity_poly.pdbx_strand_id
1 'polypeptide(L)'
;MTRIQVWMLAAGALAMTEPFVEAGQVTARLIYATNTPSPGGDKSLQSAEPRLAKAFGWREYQLLSQTSSRLSEGEVRQLDLGRKLSLRVKLLKETKPTYFMRCQLLREDKELLQTSVTMSSGSAYFITGPECDNGQLLISVAIR
;
A
#
# COMPACT_ATOMS: atom_id res chain seq x y z
N MET A 1 -3.67 48.46 52.72
CA MET A 1 -4.28 47.14 52.50
C MET A 1 -4.60 47.03 51.02
N THR A 2 -3.79 46.26 50.30
CA THR A 2 -3.65 46.31 48.83
C THR A 2 -4.44 45.15 48.20
N ARG A 3 -5.42 45.44 47.35
CA ARG A 3 -6.18 44.43 46.59
C ARG A 3 -5.42 44.11 45.31
N ILE A 4 -4.87 42.90 45.21
CA ILE A 4 -4.20 42.39 44.02
C ILE A 4 -5.28 41.72 43.15
N GLN A 5 -5.60 42.32 42.00
CA GLN A 5 -6.40 41.69 40.95
C GLN A 5 -5.52 40.67 40.21
N VAL A 6 -5.86 39.39 40.35
CA VAL A 6 -5.28 38.31 39.54
C VAL A 6 -6.05 38.27 38.22
N TRP A 7 -5.35 38.53 37.12
CA TRP A 7 -5.85 38.26 35.78
C TRP A 7 -5.54 36.80 35.44
N MET A 8 -6.58 36.00 35.20
CA MET A 8 -6.45 34.66 34.62
C MET A 8 -6.11 34.81 33.12
N LEU A 9 -4.88 34.47 32.74
CA LEU A 9 -4.52 34.23 31.35
C LEU A 9 -5.05 32.84 30.96
N ALA A 10 -6.09 32.82 30.13
CA ALA A 10 -6.51 31.61 29.44
C ALA A 10 -5.47 31.27 28.36
N ALA A 11 -4.63 30.26 28.63
CA ALA A 11 -3.75 29.67 27.63
C ALA A 11 -4.60 28.90 26.61
N GLY A 12 -4.94 29.54 25.50
CA GLY A 12 -5.56 28.86 24.36
C GLY A 12 -4.52 27.98 23.66
N ALA A 13 -4.69 26.66 23.74
CA ALA A 13 -3.91 25.72 22.94
C ALA A 13 -4.30 25.89 21.46
N LEU A 14 -3.46 26.59 20.69
CA LEU A 14 -3.51 26.58 19.22
C LEU A 14 -3.10 25.17 18.76
N ALA A 15 -4.09 24.32 18.48
CA ALA A 15 -3.85 23.09 17.74
C ALA A 15 -3.36 23.48 16.34
N MET A 16 -2.05 23.39 16.12
CA MET A 16 -1.46 23.54 14.79
C MET A 16 -1.90 22.33 13.96
N THR A 17 -2.96 22.50 13.17
CA THR A 17 -3.28 21.55 12.08
C THR A 17 -2.15 21.65 11.06
N GLU A 18 -1.19 20.74 11.14
CA GLU A 18 -0.17 20.61 10.11
C GLU A 18 -0.87 20.29 8.77
N PRO A 19 -0.57 21.03 7.69
CA PRO A 19 -1.15 20.75 6.40
C PRO A 19 -0.65 19.39 5.93
N PHE A 20 -1.56 18.42 5.92
CA PHE A 20 -1.28 17.10 5.38
C PHE A 20 -1.23 17.23 3.85
N VAL A 21 -0.02 17.31 3.31
CA VAL A 21 0.17 17.39 1.86
C VAL A 21 -0.07 16.00 1.29
N GLU A 22 -1.20 15.84 0.59
CA GLU A 22 -1.56 14.60 -0.10
C GLU A 22 -0.47 14.23 -1.10
N ALA A 23 0.17 13.07 -0.90
CA ALA A 23 1.31 12.62 -1.71
C ALA A 23 0.84 11.92 -2.99
N GLY A 24 -0.24 11.13 -2.92
CA GLY A 24 -0.84 10.50 -4.08
C GLY A 24 -1.86 9.42 -3.75
N GLN A 25 -2.37 8.75 -4.79
CA GLN A 25 -3.24 7.59 -4.66
C GLN A 25 -2.42 6.30 -4.70
N VAL A 26 -2.38 5.57 -3.59
CA VAL A 26 -1.83 4.23 -3.52
C VAL A 26 -2.88 3.21 -3.95
N THR A 27 -2.52 2.28 -4.82
CA THR A 27 -3.36 1.17 -5.27
C THR A 27 -2.65 -0.14 -4.98
N ALA A 28 -3.33 -1.04 -4.29
CA ALA A 28 -2.87 -2.39 -4.03
C ALA A 28 -3.76 -3.40 -4.77
N ARG A 29 -3.15 -4.45 -5.33
CA ARG A 29 -3.83 -5.54 -6.03
C ARG A 29 -3.37 -6.88 -5.50
N LEU A 30 -4.30 -7.79 -5.27
CA LEU A 30 -4.03 -9.20 -5.02
C LEU A 30 -4.17 -9.99 -6.31
N ILE A 31 -3.13 -10.71 -6.69
CA ILE A 31 -3.04 -11.46 -7.93
C ILE A 31 -2.78 -12.92 -7.56
N TYR A 32 -3.52 -13.85 -8.16
CA TYR A 32 -3.24 -15.26 -8.10
C TYR A 32 -2.44 -15.67 -9.33
N ALA A 33 -1.28 -16.28 -9.12
CA ALA A 33 -0.39 -16.76 -10.17
C ALA A 33 -0.37 -18.28 -10.18
N THR A 34 -0.55 -18.91 -11.35
CA THR A 34 -0.60 -20.37 -11.47
C THR A 34 -0.06 -20.84 -12.82
N ASN A 35 0.22 -22.14 -12.92
CA ASN A 35 0.58 -22.80 -14.18
C ASN A 35 -0.61 -23.58 -14.78
N THR A 36 -1.75 -23.60 -14.09
CA THR A 36 -2.98 -24.21 -14.60
C THR A 36 -3.65 -23.26 -15.59
N PRO A 37 -3.88 -23.67 -16.84
CA PRO A 37 -4.50 -22.81 -17.84
C PRO A 37 -5.90 -22.39 -17.40
N SER A 38 -6.17 -21.08 -17.48
CA SER A 38 -7.50 -20.51 -17.24
C SER A 38 -8.06 -19.98 -18.56
N PRO A 39 -9.26 -20.39 -19.00
CA PRO A 39 -9.81 -19.96 -20.27
C PRO A 39 -10.07 -18.45 -20.27
N GLY A 40 -9.25 -17.70 -21.01
CA GLY A 40 -9.45 -16.28 -21.30
C GLY A 40 -8.51 -15.29 -20.60
N GLY A 41 -7.70 -15.75 -19.62
CA GLY A 41 -6.78 -14.90 -18.85
C GLY A 41 -7.46 -13.69 -18.17
N ASP A 42 -6.69 -12.89 -17.44
CA ASP A 42 -7.21 -11.64 -16.88
C ASP A 42 -6.81 -10.44 -17.75
N LYS A 43 -7.78 -9.90 -18.49
CA LYS A 43 -7.57 -8.73 -19.36
C LYS A 43 -7.01 -7.51 -18.61
N SER A 44 -7.28 -7.38 -17.31
CA SER A 44 -6.75 -6.27 -16.50
C SER A 44 -5.25 -6.39 -16.21
N LEU A 45 -4.69 -7.59 -16.36
CA LEU A 45 -3.29 -7.90 -16.12
C LEU A 45 -2.48 -8.12 -17.39
N GLN A 46 -3.11 -8.19 -18.56
CA GLN A 46 -2.47 -8.51 -19.84
C GLN A 46 -1.21 -7.66 -20.14
N SER A 47 -1.20 -6.37 -19.78
CA SER A 47 -0.01 -5.50 -19.95
C SER A 47 1.11 -5.79 -18.94
N ALA A 48 0.80 -6.40 -17.79
CA ALA A 48 1.74 -6.76 -16.73
C ALA A 48 2.22 -8.21 -16.81
N GLU A 49 1.47 -9.10 -17.47
CA GLU A 49 1.79 -10.53 -17.62
C GLU A 49 3.23 -10.80 -18.08
N PRO A 50 3.80 -10.12 -19.11
CA PRO A 50 5.18 -10.40 -19.53
C PRO A 50 6.21 -10.09 -18.43
N ARG A 51 5.96 -9.04 -17.65
CA ARG A 51 6.84 -8.65 -16.53
C ARG A 51 6.69 -9.62 -15.37
N LEU A 52 5.46 -10.02 -15.07
CA LEU A 52 5.15 -11.00 -14.03
C LEU A 52 5.76 -12.38 -14.36
N ALA A 53 5.58 -12.85 -15.60
CA ALA A 53 6.16 -14.11 -16.08
C ALA A 53 7.69 -14.11 -15.98
N LYS A 54 8.34 -12.99 -16.35
CA LYS A 54 9.78 -12.85 -16.21
C LYS A 54 10.24 -12.83 -14.75
N ALA A 55 9.47 -12.23 -13.84
CA ALA A 55 9.83 -12.08 -12.44
C ALA A 55 9.54 -13.32 -11.58
N PHE A 56 8.44 -14.03 -11.86
CA PHE A 56 7.91 -15.09 -10.99
C PHE A 56 7.74 -16.44 -11.69
N GLY A 57 7.85 -16.52 -13.02
CA GLY A 57 7.84 -17.77 -13.77
C GLY A 57 6.48 -18.45 -13.96
N TRP A 58 5.38 -17.83 -13.53
CA TRP A 58 4.02 -18.38 -13.73
C TRP A 58 3.47 -18.05 -15.11
N ARG A 59 2.60 -18.93 -15.61
CA ARG A 59 1.98 -18.81 -16.94
C ARG A 59 0.69 -18.00 -16.94
N GLU A 60 -0.09 -18.10 -15.87
CA GLU A 60 -1.41 -17.49 -15.76
C GLU A 60 -1.48 -16.58 -14.53
N TYR A 61 -2.15 -15.44 -14.67
CA TYR A 61 -2.34 -14.46 -13.61
C TYR A 61 -3.80 -14.00 -13.57
N GLN A 62 -4.37 -13.96 -12.37
CA GLN A 62 -5.75 -13.55 -12.15
C GLN A 62 -5.83 -12.49 -11.06
N LEU A 63 -6.49 -11.36 -11.33
CA LEU A 63 -6.77 -10.34 -10.32
C LEU A 63 -7.87 -10.87 -9.40
N LEU A 64 -7.54 -11.02 -8.11
CA LEU A 64 -8.50 -11.42 -7.08
C LEU A 64 -9.18 -10.21 -6.45
N SER A 65 -8.42 -9.14 -6.22
CA SER A 65 -8.94 -7.91 -5.62
C SER A 65 -8.05 -6.71 -5.96
N GLN A 66 -8.66 -5.52 -5.93
CA GLN A 66 -7.98 -4.24 -6.04
C GLN A 66 -8.58 -3.27 -5.04
N THR A 67 -7.74 -2.54 -4.32
CA THR A 67 -8.19 -1.46 -3.44
C THR A 67 -7.25 -0.28 -3.55
N SER A 68 -7.77 0.93 -3.36
CA SER A 68 -7.03 2.17 -3.49
C SER A 68 -7.35 3.11 -2.34
N SER A 69 -6.35 3.85 -1.89
CA SER A 69 -6.50 4.88 -0.86
C SER A 69 -5.65 6.09 -1.23
N ARG A 70 -6.04 7.27 -0.75
CA ARG A 70 -5.12 8.40 -0.68
C ARG A 70 -4.09 8.13 0.41
N LEU A 71 -2.87 8.58 0.17
CA LEU A 71 -1.74 8.47 1.08
C LEU A 71 -1.02 9.82 1.13
N SER A 72 -0.69 10.27 2.32
CA SER A 72 0.14 11.47 2.51
C SER A 72 1.41 11.13 3.28
N GLU A 73 2.37 12.05 3.29
CA GLU A 73 3.64 11.83 3.98
C GLU A 73 3.43 11.61 5.49
N GLY A 74 4.11 10.60 6.04
CA GLY A 74 3.95 10.20 7.44
C GLY A 74 2.69 9.37 7.73
N GLU A 75 1.72 9.31 6.80
CA GLU A 75 0.50 8.54 6.96
C GLU A 75 0.73 7.03 6.89
N VAL A 76 -0.05 6.31 7.67
CA VAL A 76 -0.19 4.85 7.57
C VAL A 76 -1.58 4.53 7.04
N ARG A 77 -1.65 3.75 5.95
CA ARG A 77 -2.91 3.24 5.40
C ARG A 77 -2.91 1.73 5.39
N GLN A 78 -4.03 1.13 5.75
CA GLN A 78 -4.25 -0.31 5.64
C GLN A 78 -5.24 -0.57 4.50
N LEU A 79 -4.78 -1.31 3.50
CA LEU A 79 -5.52 -1.68 2.30
C LEU A 79 -6.00 -3.12 2.46
N ASP A 80 -7.32 -3.33 2.58
CA ASP A 80 -7.91 -4.67 2.64
C ASP A 80 -7.89 -5.33 1.25
N LEU A 81 -7.23 -6.48 1.15
CA LEU A 81 -7.09 -7.25 -0.08
C LEU A 81 -8.06 -8.44 -0.12
N GLY A 82 -8.88 -8.64 0.92
CA GLY A 82 -9.71 -9.82 1.08
C GLY A 82 -8.90 -11.08 1.42
N ARG A 83 -9.57 -12.23 1.55
CA ARG A 83 -8.94 -13.51 1.95
C ARG A 83 -8.09 -13.38 3.23
N LYS A 84 -8.54 -12.52 4.15
CA LYS A 84 -7.86 -12.18 5.40
C LYS A 84 -6.47 -11.54 5.22
N LEU A 85 -6.14 -11.08 4.02
CA LEU A 85 -4.90 -10.38 3.70
C LEU A 85 -5.13 -8.86 3.69
N SER A 86 -4.20 -8.12 4.28
CA SER A 86 -4.17 -6.67 4.16
C SER A 86 -2.75 -6.18 3.92
N LEU A 87 -2.63 -5.07 3.19
CA LEU A 87 -1.36 -4.39 2.96
C LEU A 87 -1.37 -3.08 3.75
N ARG A 88 -0.54 -2.99 4.79
CA ARG A 88 -0.28 -1.73 5.46
C ARG A 88 0.87 -1.02 4.77
N VAL A 89 0.62 0.20 4.33
CA VAL A 89 1.60 1.06 3.66
C VAL A 89 1.85 2.30 4.51
N LYS A 90 3.12 2.72 4.58
CA LYS A 90 3.52 3.98 5.20
C LYS A 90 4.42 4.73 4.24
N LEU A 91 4.06 5.97 3.90
CA LEU A 91 4.97 6.84 3.15
C LEU A 91 6.01 7.40 4.12
N LEU A 92 7.26 6.98 3.95
CA LEU A 92 8.37 7.37 4.81
C LEU A 92 9.00 8.70 4.37
N LYS A 93 9.09 8.90 3.06
CA LYS A 93 9.61 10.12 2.46
C LYS A 93 9.08 10.29 1.05
N GLU A 94 8.76 11.53 0.69
CA GLU A 94 8.46 11.91 -0.67
C GLU A 94 9.62 12.70 -1.31
N THR A 95 9.97 12.37 -2.55
CA THR A 95 10.90 13.14 -3.38
C THR A 95 10.46 13.02 -4.84
N LYS A 96 9.41 13.78 -5.21
CA LYS A 96 8.76 13.68 -6.53
C LYS A 96 9.80 13.59 -7.67
N PRO A 97 9.67 12.60 -8.58
CA PRO A 97 8.57 11.65 -8.75
C PRO A 97 8.73 10.34 -7.96
N THR A 98 9.63 10.29 -6.97
CA THR A 98 10.01 9.10 -6.21
C THR A 98 9.39 9.10 -4.81
N TYR A 99 8.94 7.93 -4.36
CA TYR A 99 8.32 7.71 -3.06
C TYR A 99 9.07 6.59 -2.34
N PHE A 100 9.45 6.84 -1.09
CA PHE A 100 10.04 5.82 -0.22
C PHE A 100 8.96 5.31 0.73
N MET A 101 8.59 4.05 0.59
CA MET A 101 7.44 3.47 1.27
C MET A 101 7.85 2.24 2.07
N ARG A 102 7.25 2.07 3.25
CA ARG A 102 7.23 0.78 3.95
C ARG A 102 5.94 0.05 3.60
N CYS A 103 6.07 -1.22 3.23
CA CYS A 103 4.96 -2.11 2.93
C CYS A 103 5.01 -3.30 3.88
N GLN A 104 3.92 -3.53 4.61
CA GLN A 104 3.74 -4.68 5.50
C GLN A 104 2.55 -5.49 4.99
N LEU A 105 2.77 -6.75 4.64
CA LEU A 105 1.71 -7.70 4.34
C LEU A 105 1.28 -8.37 5.65
N LEU A 106 -0.01 -8.33 5.95
CA LEU A 106 -0.60 -8.96 7.12
C LEU A 106 -1.61 -10.02 6.71
N ARG A 107 -1.70 -11.10 7.49
CA ARG A 107 -2.81 -12.06 7.46
C ARG A 107 -3.42 -12.14 8.85
N GLU A 108 -4.70 -11.82 8.97
CA GLU A 108 -5.39 -11.82 10.28
C GLU A 108 -4.59 -11.04 11.34
N ASP A 109 -4.12 -9.83 10.97
CA ASP A 109 -3.28 -8.93 11.77
C ASP A 109 -1.87 -9.46 12.14
N LYS A 110 -1.52 -10.69 11.75
CA LYS A 110 -0.16 -11.19 11.84
C LYS A 110 0.68 -10.70 10.66
N GLU A 111 1.81 -10.06 10.94
CA GLU A 111 2.78 -9.69 9.91
C GLU A 111 3.33 -10.96 9.24
N LEU A 112 3.16 -11.04 7.92
CA LEU A 112 3.74 -12.09 7.08
C LEU A 112 5.07 -11.63 6.47
N LEU A 113 5.14 -10.36 6.07
CA LEU A 113 6.30 -9.77 5.44
C LEU A 113 6.31 -8.26 5.70
N GLN A 114 7.50 -7.72 5.90
CA GLN A 114 7.76 -6.29 5.88
C GLN A 114 8.90 -5.98 4.90
N THR A 115 8.71 -5.00 4.03
CA THR A 115 9.75 -4.49 3.13
C THR A 115 9.68 -2.98 3.01
N SER A 116 10.80 -2.35 2.63
CA SER A 116 10.85 -0.93 2.28
C SER A 116 11.26 -0.81 0.82
N VAL A 117 10.53 0.02 0.08
CA VAL A 117 10.63 0.11 -1.37
C VAL A 117 10.75 1.56 -1.81
N THR A 118 11.60 1.78 -2.81
CA THR A 118 11.68 3.05 -3.53
C THR A 118 10.93 2.89 -4.83
N MET A 119 9.90 3.69 -5.05
CA MET A 119 9.01 3.58 -6.20
C MET A 119 8.88 4.92 -6.91
N SER A 120 8.93 4.93 -8.23
CA SER A 120 8.56 6.11 -9.02
C SER A 120 7.05 6.15 -9.25
N SER A 121 6.48 7.35 -9.39
CA SER A 121 5.07 7.53 -9.75
C SER A 121 4.71 6.68 -10.99
N GLY A 122 3.56 6.00 -10.93
CA GLY A 122 3.05 5.12 -11.99
C GLY A 122 3.73 3.75 -12.08
N SER A 123 4.80 3.50 -11.32
CA SER A 123 5.46 2.19 -11.27
C SER A 123 4.79 1.28 -10.25
N ALA A 124 4.73 -0.01 -10.54
CA ALA A 124 4.25 -1.04 -9.63
C ALA A 124 5.42 -1.82 -9.05
N TYR A 125 5.38 -2.06 -7.74
CA TYR A 125 6.26 -2.99 -7.03
C TYR A 125 5.49 -4.26 -6.72
N PHE A 126 6.13 -5.41 -6.88
CA PHE A 126 5.51 -6.72 -6.65
C PHE A 126 6.14 -7.40 -5.44
N ILE A 127 5.29 -7.93 -4.58
CA ILE A 127 5.63 -8.65 -3.36
C ILE A 127 5.11 -10.09 -3.51
N THR A 128 6.00 -11.08 -3.31
CA THR A 128 5.60 -12.49 -3.23
C THR A 128 4.81 -12.70 -1.94
N GLY A 129 3.59 -13.21 -2.08
CA GLY A 129 2.73 -13.59 -0.97
C GLY A 129 2.94 -15.05 -0.55
N PRO A 130 1.99 -15.62 0.20
CA PRO A 130 1.96 -17.04 0.53
C PRO A 130 1.46 -17.91 -0.63
N GLU A 131 1.93 -19.15 -0.70
CA GLU A 131 1.41 -20.18 -1.61
C GLU A 131 -0.06 -20.48 -1.28
N CYS A 132 -0.85 -20.76 -2.32
CA CYS A 132 -2.26 -21.09 -2.21
C CYS A 132 -2.59 -22.17 -3.26
N ASP A 133 -3.06 -23.32 -2.82
CA ASP A 133 -3.37 -24.48 -3.68
C ASP A 133 -2.19 -24.87 -4.57
N ASN A 134 -2.34 -24.78 -5.90
CA ASN A 134 -1.32 -25.07 -6.92
C ASN A 134 -0.70 -23.79 -7.51
N GLY A 135 -0.72 -22.70 -6.75
CA GLY A 135 -0.25 -21.40 -7.20
C GLY A 135 0.28 -20.53 -6.08
N GLN A 136 0.46 -19.25 -6.41
CA GLN A 136 1.14 -18.28 -5.58
C GLN A 136 0.33 -17.00 -5.56
N LEU A 137 0.07 -16.45 -4.36
CA LEU A 137 -0.45 -15.10 -4.27
C LEU A 137 0.69 -14.09 -4.47
N LEU A 138 0.42 -13.06 -5.26
CA LEU A 138 1.29 -11.92 -5.49
C LEU A 138 0.52 -10.65 -5.11
N ILE A 139 1.23 -9.71 -4.50
CA ILE A 139 0.67 -8.40 -4.17
C ILE A 139 1.40 -7.37 -5.02
N SER A 140 0.67 -6.55 -5.76
CA SER A 140 1.25 -5.37 -6.40
C SER A 140 0.82 -4.12 -5.66
N VAL A 141 1.75 -3.18 -5.50
CA VAL A 141 1.49 -1.84 -4.97
C VAL A 141 1.98 -0.83 -6.00
N ALA A 142 1.20 0.21 -6.26
CA ALA A 142 1.55 1.32 -7.15
C ALA A 142 1.08 2.63 -6.51
N ILE A 143 1.78 3.72 -6.79
CA ILE A 143 1.39 5.07 -6.36
C ILE A 143 1.32 6.00 -7.58
N ARG A 144 0.30 6.86 -7.63
CA ARG A 144 0.11 7.87 -8.69
C ARG A 144 -0.15 9.23 -8.09
#